data_AF-A0A7Y9W424-F1
#
_entry.id   AF-A0A7Y9W424-F1
#
_cell.length_a   1.000
_cell.length_b   1.000
_cell.length_c   1.000
_cell.angle_alpha   90.00
_cell.angle_beta   90.00
_cell.angle_gamma   90.00
#
_symmetry.space_group_name_H-M   'P 1'
#
loop_
_entity.id
_entity.type
_entity.pdbx_description
1 polymer ?
#
loop_
_entity_poly.entity_id
_entity_poly.type
_entity_poly.pdbx_seq_one_letter_code
_entity_poly.pdbx_strand_id
1 'polypeptide(L)'
;MRIVNIAGNAAIESILSSSADIMKESQRMPFYRRELVLSTYIEHRVILDALKARDSIAAGQAIETHISNAAQRAGVYFPTPQTRT
;
A
#
# COMPACT_ATOMS: atom_id res chain seq x y z
N MET A 1 8.46 -0.59 -9.89
CA MET A 1 7.96 0.44 -8.96
C MET A 1 8.07 1.84 -9.58
N ARG A 2 7.34 2.14 -10.67
CA ARG A 2 7.56 3.41 -11.42
C ARG A 2 7.20 4.67 -10.63
N ILE A 3 6.18 4.62 -9.77
CA ILE A 3 5.74 5.79 -8.98
C ILE A 3 6.76 6.15 -7.88
N VAL A 4 7.35 5.16 -7.20
CA VAL A 4 8.34 5.40 -6.14
C VAL A 4 9.58 6.10 -6.69
N ASN A 5 10.04 5.71 -7.87
CA ASN A 5 11.26 6.28 -8.46
C ASN A 5 11.12 7.78 -8.74
N ILE A 6 9.89 8.29 -8.92
CA ILE A 6 9.64 9.73 -9.11
C ILE A 6 9.96 10.53 -7.84
N ALA A 7 9.91 9.91 -6.65
CA ALA A 7 10.26 10.57 -5.40
C ALA A 7 11.77 10.88 -5.27
N GLY A 8 12.62 10.33 -6.16
CA GLY A 8 14.07 10.60 -6.16
C GLY A 8 14.81 10.12 -4.92
N ASN A 9 14.22 9.20 -4.14
CA ASN A 9 14.81 8.68 -2.91
C ASN A 9 15.40 7.28 -3.14
N ALA A 10 16.71 7.25 -3.41
CA ALA A 10 17.46 6.02 -3.67
C ALA A 10 17.44 5.02 -2.49
N ALA A 11 17.35 5.50 -1.25
CA ALA A 11 17.27 4.61 -0.09
C ALA A 11 15.93 3.85 -0.06
N ILE A 12 14.83 4.55 -0.29
CA ILE A 12 13.49 3.93 -0.39
C ILE A 12 13.43 2.98 -1.60
N GLU A 13 13.99 3.40 -2.74
CA GLU A 13 14.05 2.54 -3.93
C GLU A 13 14.80 1.23 -3.64
N SER A 14 15.94 1.29 -2.95
CA SER A 14 16.73 0.11 -2.57
C SER A 14 15.94 -0.83 -1.66
N ILE A 15 15.28 -0.30 -0.62
CA ILE A 15 14.46 -1.07 0.33
C ILE A 15 13.31 -1.79 -0.38
N LEU A 16 12.62 -1.11 -1.30
CA LEU A 16 11.47 -1.69 -1.99
C LEU A 16 11.91 -2.68 -3.08
N SER A 17 13.07 -2.47 -3.69
CA SER A 17 13.64 -3.37 -4.70
C SER A 17 14.13 -4.68 -4.07
N SER A 18 14.74 -4.63 -2.88
CA SER A 18 15.18 -5.83 -2.16
C SER A 18 14.01 -6.72 -1.72
N SER A 19 12.80 -6.14 -1.59
CA SER A 19 11.57 -6.84 -1.21
C SER A 19 10.72 -7.30 -2.40
N ALA A 20 11.20 -7.12 -3.64
CA ALA A 20 10.37 -7.25 -4.84
C ALA A 20 9.73 -8.63 -5.01
N ASP A 21 10.43 -9.72 -4.71
CA ASP A 21 9.90 -11.07 -4.88
C ASP A 21 8.84 -11.41 -3.82
N ILE A 22 9.07 -11.04 -2.55
CA ILE A 22 8.08 -11.17 -1.47
C ILE A 22 6.82 -10.36 -1.82
N MET A 23 7.00 -9.16 -2.39
CA MET A 23 5.90 -8.29 -2.77
C MET A 23 5.04 -8.85 -3.91
N LYS A 24 5.63 -9.60 -4.85
CA LYS A 24 4.87 -10.31 -5.90
C LYS A 24 3.92 -11.34 -5.31
N GLU A 25 4.33 -12.07 -4.27
CA GLU A 25 3.45 -13.05 -3.62
C GLU A 25 2.29 -12.37 -2.89
N SER A 26 2.56 -11.27 -2.18
CA SER A 26 1.51 -10.46 -1.53
C SER A 26 0.48 -9.92 -2.55
N GLN A 27 0.93 -9.53 -3.75
CA GLN A 27 0.06 -9.05 -4.82
C GLN A 27 -0.87 -10.11 -5.40
N ARG A 28 -0.56 -11.42 -5.24
CA ARG A 28 -1.47 -12.50 -5.67
C ARG A 28 -2.62 -12.74 -4.70
N MET A 29 -2.49 -12.31 -3.45
CA MET A 29 -3.46 -12.60 -2.38
C MET A 29 -4.90 -12.17 -2.66
N PRO A 30 -5.17 -10.99 -3.26
CA PRO A 30 -6.54 -10.58 -3.58
C PRO A 30 -7.25 -11.49 -4.59
N PHE A 31 -6.50 -12.27 -5.39
CA PHE A 31 -7.07 -13.13 -6.42
C PHE A 31 -7.51 -14.50 -5.91
N TYR A 32 -7.08 -14.91 -4.71
CA TYR A 32 -7.54 -16.15 -4.07
C TYR A 32 -8.96 -16.04 -3.49
N ARG A 33 -9.44 -14.81 -3.31
CA ARG A 33 -10.75 -14.49 -2.74
C ARG A 33 -11.52 -13.60 -3.71
N ARG A 34 -12.57 -14.14 -4.34
CA ARG A 34 -13.31 -13.46 -5.43
C ARG A 34 -13.82 -12.08 -5.03
N GLU A 35 -14.25 -11.93 -3.80
CA GLU A 35 -14.75 -10.70 -3.21
C GLU A 35 -13.66 -9.62 -3.04
N LEU A 36 -12.38 -9.99 -3.03
CA LEU A 36 -11.25 -9.07 -2.85
C LEU A 36 -10.52 -8.71 -4.14
N VAL A 37 -10.93 -9.26 -5.29
CA VAL A 37 -10.25 -9.09 -6.59
C VAL A 37 -10.08 -7.61 -6.96
N LEU A 38 -11.05 -6.75 -6.60
CA LEU A 38 -11.00 -5.32 -6.91
C LEU A 38 -10.39 -4.46 -5.79
N SER A 39 -10.05 -5.02 -4.62
CA SER A 39 -9.62 -4.23 -3.46
C SER A 39 -8.41 -3.37 -3.78
N THR A 40 -7.36 -3.94 -4.41
CA THR A 40 -6.14 -3.19 -4.74
C THR A 40 -6.38 -2.14 -5.81
N TYR A 41 -7.28 -2.39 -6.78
CA TYR A 41 -7.66 -1.39 -7.77
C TYR A 41 -8.33 -0.17 -7.11
N ILE A 42 -9.29 -0.41 -6.22
CA ILE A 42 -10.02 0.65 -5.51
C ILE A 42 -9.05 1.44 -4.62
N GLU A 43 -8.22 0.75 -3.84
CA GLU A 43 -7.19 1.37 -2.99
C GLU A 43 -6.21 2.24 -3.80
N HIS A 44 -5.69 1.71 -4.92
CA HIS A 44 -4.79 2.47 -5.78
C HIS A 44 -5.46 3.69 -6.42
N ARG A 45 -6.75 3.64 -6.77
CA ARG A 45 -7.47 4.82 -7.26
C ARG A 45 -7.46 5.94 -6.23
N VAL A 46 -7.73 5.63 -4.96
CA VAL A 46 -7.73 6.64 -3.88
C VAL A 46 -6.36 7.32 -3.77
N ILE A 47 -5.27 6.53 -3.80
CA ILE A 47 -3.90 7.07 -3.78
C ILE A 47 -3.65 7.98 -4.99
N LEU A 48 -4.01 7.51 -6.20
CA LEU A 48 -3.78 8.28 -7.42
C LEU A 48 -4.61 9.57 -7.48
N ASP A 49 -5.85 9.53 -7.00
CA ASP A 49 -6.73 10.70 -6.97
C ASP A 49 -6.18 11.77 -5.99
N ALA A 50 -5.66 11.36 -4.83
CA ALA A 50 -4.96 12.27 -3.90
C ALA A 50 -3.67 12.86 -4.50
N LEU A 51 -2.85 12.03 -5.16
CA LEU A 51 -1.63 12.50 -5.84
C LEU A 51 -1.94 13.50 -6.97
N LYS A 52 -3.00 13.26 -7.76
CA LYS A 52 -3.47 14.18 -8.80
C LYS A 52 -3.94 15.51 -8.23
N ALA A 53 -4.60 15.48 -7.08
CA ALA A 53 -5.02 16.66 -6.34
C ALA A 53 -3.84 17.41 -5.69
N ARG A 54 -2.63 16.83 -5.70
CA ARG A 54 -1.43 17.31 -4.99
C ARG A 54 -1.65 17.42 -3.48
N ASP A 55 -2.55 16.59 -2.94
CA ASP A 55 -2.80 16.50 -1.51
C ASP A 55 -1.89 15.44 -0.89
N SER A 56 -0.77 15.89 -0.31
CA SER A 56 0.22 15.00 0.28
C SER A 56 -0.29 14.30 1.55
N ILE A 57 -1.17 14.94 2.33
CA ILE A 57 -1.72 14.34 3.54
C ILE A 57 -2.70 13.22 3.17
N ALA A 58 -3.62 13.49 2.25
CA ALA A 58 -4.55 12.47 1.77
C ALA A 58 -3.81 11.31 1.08
N ALA A 59 -2.75 11.59 0.31
CA ALA A 59 -1.93 10.55 -0.31
C ALA A 59 -1.22 9.68 0.75
N GLY A 60 -0.71 10.29 1.82
CA GLY A 60 -0.11 9.60 2.97
C GLY A 60 -1.10 8.67 3.67
N GLN A 61 -2.29 9.17 4.01
CA GLN A 61 -3.33 8.36 4.66
C GLN A 61 -3.81 7.21 3.76
N ALA A 62 -3.95 7.47 2.46
CA ALA A 62 -4.37 6.45 1.50
C ALA A 62 -3.34 5.32 1.36
N ILE A 63 -2.04 5.65 1.33
CA ILE A 63 -0.99 4.62 1.24
C ILE A 63 -0.86 3.82 2.55
N GLU A 64 -1.00 4.46 3.71
CA GLU A 64 -1.00 3.77 5.01
C GLU A 64 -2.17 2.78 5.12
N THR A 65 -3.35 3.20 4.67
CA THR A 65 -4.55 2.34 4.62
C THR A 65 -4.33 1.15 3.68
N HIS A 66 -3.78 1.40 2.49
CA HIS A 66 -3.45 0.33 1.54
C HIS A 66 -2.46 -0.69 2.11
N ILE A 67 -1.39 -0.24 2.76
CA ILE A 67 -0.39 -1.12 3.40
C ILE A 67 -1.04 -1.95 4.50
N SER A 68 -1.88 -1.33 5.34
CA SER A 68 -2.59 -2.01 6.42
C SER A 68 -3.54 -3.09 5.87
N ASN A 69 -4.31 -2.78 4.84
CA ASN A 69 -5.20 -3.75 4.18
C ASN A 69 -4.43 -4.89 3.52
N ALA A 70 -3.28 -4.59 2.89
CA ALA A 70 -2.42 -5.62 2.30
C ALA A 70 -1.88 -6.59 3.35
N ALA A 71 -1.44 -6.07 4.50
CA ALA A 71 -1.01 -6.90 5.63
C ALA A 71 -2.14 -7.79 6.14
N GLN A 72 -3.34 -7.23 6.35
CA GLN A 72 -4.50 -8.00 6.81
C GLN A 72 -4.91 -9.10 5.83
N ARG A 73 -4.83 -8.84 4.52
CA ARG A 73 -5.06 -9.87 3.49
C ARG A 73 -4.06 -11.02 3.56
N ALA A 74 -2.84 -10.75 4.03
CA ALA A 74 -1.81 -11.73 4.32
C ALA A 74 -1.90 -12.35 5.72
N GLY A 75 -2.93 -12.00 6.52
CA GLY A 75 -3.13 -12.50 7.87
C GLY A 75 -2.32 -11.78 8.95
N VAL A 76 -1.66 -10.67 8.61
CA VAL A 76 -0.88 -9.84 9.54
C VAL A 76 -1.74 -8.66 9.99
N TYR A 77 -1.95 -8.54 11.30
CA TYR A 77 -2.70 -7.45 11.90
C TYR A 77 -1.75 -6.58 12.72
N PHE A 78 -1.68 -5.29 12.40
CA PHE A 78 -0.95 -4.33 13.21
C PHE A 78 -1.73 -4.06 14.51
N PRO A 79 -1.06 -4.00 15.68
CA PRO A 79 -1.73 -3.62 16.91
C PRO A 79 -2.25 -2.18 16.79
N THR A 80 -3.54 -1.98 17.04
CA THR A 80 -4.11 -0.64 17.12
C THR A 80 -3.49 0.10 18.31
N PRO A 81 -2.91 1.30 18.16
CA PRO A 81 -2.48 2.09 19.30
C PRO A 81 -3.69 2.31 20.21
N GLN A 82 -3.60 1.90 21.48
CA GLN A 82 -4.63 2.25 22.45
C GLN A 82 -4.56 3.75 22.69
N THR A 83 -5.63 4.47 22.40
CA THR A 83 -5.79 5.85 22.83
C THR A 83 -5.68 5.86 24.36
N ARG A 84 -4.58 6.39 24.90
CA ARG A 84 -4.53 6.73 26.32
C ARG A 84 -5.56 7.85 26.54
N THR A 85 -6.67 7.48 27.17
CA THR A 85 -7.65 8.42 27.74
C THR A 85 -7.01 9.25 28.84
#